data_AF-A0A8J2V998-F1
#
_entry.id   AF-A0A8J2V998-F1
#
_cell.length_a   1.000
_cell.length_b   1.000
_cell.length_c   1.000
_cell.angle_alpha   90.00
_cell.angle_beta   90.00
_cell.angle_gamma   90.00
#
_symmetry.space_group_name_H-M   'P 1'
#
loop_
_entity.id
_entity.type
_entity.pdbx_description
1 polymer ?
#
loop_
_entity_poly.entity_id
_entity_poly.type
_entity_poly.pdbx_seq_one_letter_code
_entity_poly.pdbx_strand_id
1 'polypeptide(L)'
;MGYKSFLKDLVALIPLILSGVLVITIGYFLWDRYYNSPEFIDILNSILNTTLIISGVLAVVIMFYLATIVINLRNKRNNIVSDLDNVTQKMHNFRNIIDLLYRSKMWLPGLKQYLDEEYANLNFFEVKEFYKGYSKLAIEFLQENHPYQDTENLYLELKALLLTSPKEKIVTENIRYPRHYDKAIVEKWLEHKCGSGLWYYFGYKFGTYKSALDLDAVYERHQDKIMTLAQSIDSEAFEDSSFNEVFLSKLGEYMNKDVIPKLYQFQTFAAQKLPKMVNYIFTIFITLVFCGVLLPLIYKMFDLHSFLAILSISVTVGTIFYIMTSFYQFLTKEIEV
;
A
#
# COMPACT_ATOMS: atom_id res chain seq x y z
N MET A 1 1.05 26.67 -1.92
CA MET A 1 1.80 25.42 -2.23
C MET A 1 2.32 25.32 -3.69
N GLY A 2 2.25 26.37 -4.55
CA GLY A 2 2.46 26.20 -6.00
C GLY A 2 3.88 26.45 -6.58
N TYR A 3 4.67 27.37 -6.02
CA TYR A 3 5.90 27.83 -6.70
C TYR A 3 7.11 26.89 -6.55
N LYS A 4 7.28 26.26 -5.38
CA LYS A 4 8.36 25.29 -5.13
C LYS A 4 8.17 23.96 -5.90
N SER A 5 6.92 23.52 -6.09
CA SER A 5 6.62 22.31 -6.88
C SER A 5 6.94 22.56 -8.36
N PHE A 6 6.49 23.69 -8.90
CA PHE A 6 6.71 24.04 -10.30
C PHE A 6 8.19 24.16 -10.68
N LEU A 7 9.01 24.78 -9.82
CA LEU A 7 10.46 24.85 -10.04
C LEU A 7 11.14 23.47 -9.96
N LYS A 8 10.70 22.59 -9.05
CA LYS A 8 11.22 21.20 -8.94
C LYS A 8 10.86 20.38 -10.19
N ASP A 9 9.68 20.59 -10.75
CA ASP A 9 9.22 19.93 -11.97
C ASP A 9 9.94 20.48 -13.22
N LEU A 10 10.21 21.78 -13.27
CA LEU A 10 10.93 22.42 -14.37
C LEU A 10 12.41 22.01 -14.42
N VAL A 11 13.07 21.89 -13.26
CA VAL A 11 14.46 21.40 -13.16
C VAL A 11 14.58 19.93 -13.61
N ALA A 12 13.54 19.13 -13.42
CA ALA A 12 13.49 17.74 -13.86
C ALA A 12 13.35 17.59 -15.39
N LEU A 13 12.88 18.62 -16.10
CA LEU A 13 12.74 18.63 -17.55
C LEU A 13 13.98 19.11 -18.29
N ILE A 14 14.93 19.77 -17.61
CA ILE A 14 16.16 20.30 -18.21
C ILE A 14 16.95 19.23 -18.99
N PRO A 15 17.22 18.02 -18.43
CA PRO A 15 17.93 16.98 -19.18
C PRO A 15 17.21 16.56 -20.48
N LEU A 16 15.87 16.53 -20.45
CA LEU A 16 15.06 16.16 -21.61
C LEU A 16 15.13 17.21 -22.72
N ILE A 17 15.04 18.49 -22.35
CA ILE A 17 15.13 19.59 -23.32
C ILE A 17 16.53 19.63 -23.93
N LEU A 18 17.58 19.53 -23.11
CA LEU A 18 18.97 19.54 -23.59
C LEU A 18 19.27 18.35 -24.51
N SER A 19 18.79 17.16 -24.17
CA SER A 19 18.92 15.99 -25.05
C SER A 19 18.16 16.17 -26.36
N GLY A 20 16.94 16.72 -26.34
CA GLY A 20 16.18 17.03 -27.57
C GLY A 20 16.90 18.04 -28.47
N VAL A 21 17.44 19.12 -27.91
CA VAL A 21 18.26 20.09 -28.65
C VAL A 21 19.51 19.42 -29.23
N LEU A 22 20.15 18.54 -28.48
CA LEU A 22 21.32 17.78 -28.95
C LEU A 22 20.96 16.86 -30.13
N VAL A 23 19.82 16.16 -30.09
CA VAL A 23 19.34 15.31 -31.20
C VAL A 23 19.19 16.15 -32.48
N ILE A 24 18.54 17.31 -32.40
CA ILE A 24 18.32 18.20 -33.55
C ILE A 24 19.66 18.72 -34.08
N THR A 25 20.55 19.14 -33.17
CA THR A 25 21.86 19.71 -33.52
C THR A 25 22.73 18.67 -34.23
N ILE A 26 22.86 17.46 -33.68
CA ILE A 26 23.62 16.36 -34.30
C ILE A 26 22.99 15.97 -35.64
N GLY A 27 21.66 15.86 -35.71
CA GLY A 27 20.94 15.52 -36.93
C GLY A 27 21.21 16.53 -38.05
N TYR A 28 21.14 17.82 -37.74
CA TYR A 28 21.44 18.90 -38.68
C TYR A 28 22.90 18.83 -39.19
N PHE A 29 23.87 18.70 -38.28
CA PHE A 29 25.29 18.64 -38.67
C PHE A 29 25.63 17.42 -39.52
N LEU A 30 25.10 16.25 -39.18
CA LEU A 30 25.31 15.03 -39.96
C LEU A 30 24.64 15.12 -41.34
N TRP A 31 23.45 15.72 -41.41
CA TRP A 31 22.74 15.92 -42.67
C TRP A 31 23.46 16.90 -43.60
N ASP A 32 23.92 18.04 -43.07
CA ASP A 32 24.68 19.03 -43.82
C ASP A 32 25.99 18.44 -44.37
N ARG A 33 26.74 17.70 -43.54
CA ARG A 33 27.97 17.03 -43.96
C ARG A 33 27.74 15.94 -45.01
N TYR A 34 26.64 15.19 -44.89
CA TYR A 34 26.27 14.19 -45.88
C TYR A 34 25.99 14.80 -47.26
N TYR A 35 25.28 15.93 -47.31
CA TYR A 35 24.94 16.58 -48.58
C TYR A 35 26.15 17.26 -49.24
N ASN A 36 27.03 17.87 -48.43
CA ASN A 36 28.15 18.68 -48.91
C ASN A 36 29.44 17.88 -49.16
N SER A 37 29.50 16.59 -48.81
CA SER A 37 30.73 15.78 -48.91
C SER A 37 30.43 14.33 -49.29
N PRO A 38 30.64 13.93 -50.56
CA PRO A 38 30.33 12.57 -51.05
C PRO A 38 31.07 11.45 -50.29
N GLU A 39 32.29 11.72 -49.84
CA GLU A 39 33.12 10.77 -49.06
C GLU A 39 32.61 10.55 -47.62
N PHE A 40 31.65 11.36 -47.17
CA PHE A 40 31.16 11.31 -45.78
C PHE A 40 30.34 10.04 -45.49
N ILE A 41 29.86 9.33 -46.51
CA ILE A 41 29.08 8.10 -46.33
C ILE A 41 29.85 7.02 -45.56
N ASP A 42 31.16 6.87 -45.82
CA ASP A 42 32.00 5.88 -45.15
C ASP A 42 32.22 6.24 -43.67
N ILE A 43 32.39 7.53 -43.39
CA ILE A 43 32.49 8.07 -42.03
C ILE A 43 31.16 7.86 -41.29
N LEU A 44 30.03 8.15 -41.94
CA LEU A 44 28.68 7.94 -41.37
C LEU A 44 28.46 6.47 -41.00
N ASN A 45 28.85 5.55 -41.88
CA ASN A 45 28.76 4.11 -41.63
C ASN A 45 29.68 3.66 -40.47
N SER A 46 30.87 4.23 -40.35
CA SER A 46 31.78 3.98 -39.22
C SER A 46 31.20 4.46 -37.89
N ILE A 47 30.61 5.66 -37.86
CA ILE A 47 29.91 6.18 -36.68
C ILE A 47 28.72 5.29 -36.34
N LEU A 48 27.90 4.92 -37.33
CA LEU A 48 26.74 4.04 -37.14
C LEU A 48 27.15 2.67 -36.55
N ASN A 49 28.27 2.10 -37.00
CA ASN A 49 28.82 0.85 -36.44
C ASN A 49 29.17 1.00 -34.96
N THR A 50 29.84 2.11 -34.62
CA THR A 50 30.23 2.40 -33.24
C THR A 50 29.00 2.59 -32.35
N THR A 51 28.00 3.34 -32.83
CA THR A 51 26.72 3.54 -32.14
C THR A 51 25.98 2.23 -31.94
N LEU A 52 25.96 1.33 -32.94
CA LEU A 52 25.35 0.00 -32.83
C LEU A 52 25.99 -0.82 -31.72
N ILE A 53 27.33 -0.88 -31.67
CA ILE A 53 28.05 -1.65 -30.65
C ILE A 53 27.76 -1.10 -29.25
N ILE A 54 27.88 0.21 -29.05
CA ILE A 54 27.63 0.86 -27.76
C ILE A 54 26.18 0.61 -27.31
N SER A 55 25.22 0.77 -28.21
CA SER A 55 23.79 0.57 -27.91
C SER A 55 23.48 -0.88 -27.57
N GLY A 56 24.08 -1.83 -28.30
CA GLY A 56 23.93 -3.25 -28.03
C GLY A 56 24.42 -3.61 -26.63
N VAL A 57 25.62 -3.15 -26.25
CA VAL A 57 26.17 -3.38 -24.90
C VAL A 57 25.29 -2.74 -23.83
N LEU A 58 24.89 -1.47 -24.00
CA LEU A 58 24.02 -0.79 -23.04
C LEU A 58 22.65 -1.48 -22.91
N ALA A 59 22.05 -1.91 -24.01
CA ALA A 59 20.78 -2.61 -24.00
C ALA A 59 20.86 -3.93 -23.21
N VAL A 60 21.93 -4.71 -23.38
CA VAL A 60 22.15 -5.94 -22.60
C VAL A 60 22.28 -5.65 -21.11
N VAL A 61 23.06 -4.62 -20.73
CA VAL A 61 23.24 -4.22 -19.33
C VAL A 61 21.90 -3.78 -18.71
N ILE A 62 21.15 -2.94 -19.42
CA ILE A 62 19.85 -2.44 -18.95
C ILE A 62 18.84 -3.60 -18.85
N MET A 63 18.84 -4.53 -19.80
CA MET A 63 17.98 -5.72 -19.77
C MET A 63 18.26 -6.57 -18.52
N PHE A 64 19.53 -6.84 -18.22
CA PHE A 64 19.92 -7.61 -17.04
C PHE A 64 19.49 -6.90 -15.74
N TYR A 65 19.66 -5.58 -15.68
CA TYR A 65 19.22 -4.78 -14.54
C TYR A 65 17.69 -4.81 -14.36
N LEU A 66 16.92 -4.61 -15.45
CA LEU A 66 15.45 -4.70 -15.43
C LEU A 66 14.98 -6.09 -15.00
N ALA A 67 15.60 -7.15 -15.51
CA ALA A 67 15.28 -8.52 -15.11
C ALA A 67 15.51 -8.75 -13.60
N THR A 68 16.63 -8.25 -13.07
CA THR A 68 16.95 -8.32 -11.64
C THR A 68 15.92 -7.57 -10.79
N ILE A 69 15.53 -6.35 -11.18
CA ILE A 69 14.48 -5.61 -10.47
C ILE A 69 13.15 -6.36 -10.50
N VAL A 70 12.74 -6.88 -11.66
CA VAL A 70 11.46 -7.59 -11.79
C VAL A 70 11.42 -8.82 -10.89
N ILE A 71 12.51 -9.59 -10.83
CA ILE A 71 12.64 -10.74 -9.93
C ILE A 71 12.57 -10.28 -8.46
N ASN A 72 13.31 -9.24 -8.09
CA ASN A 72 13.30 -8.71 -6.73
C ASN A 72 11.93 -8.17 -6.31
N LEU A 73 11.23 -7.45 -7.20
CA LEU A 73 9.88 -6.96 -6.95
C LEU A 73 8.88 -8.11 -6.79
N ARG A 74 9.00 -9.16 -7.62
CA ARG A 74 8.19 -10.37 -7.50
C ARG A 74 8.42 -11.05 -6.15
N ASN A 75 9.68 -11.22 -5.76
CA ASN A 75 10.03 -11.84 -4.47
C ASN A 75 9.54 -11.02 -3.28
N LYS A 76 9.76 -9.70 -3.29
CA LYS A 76 9.21 -8.79 -2.27
C LYS A 76 7.69 -8.88 -2.20
N ARG A 77 7.01 -8.87 -3.34
CA ARG A 77 5.55 -8.99 -3.38
C ARG A 77 5.06 -10.32 -2.82
N ASN A 78 5.71 -11.43 -3.14
CA ASN A 78 5.36 -12.74 -2.59
C ASN A 78 5.52 -12.76 -1.06
N ASN A 79 6.61 -12.19 -0.54
CA ASN A 79 6.83 -12.07 0.90
C ASN A 79 5.73 -11.19 1.55
N ILE A 80 5.42 -10.03 0.98
CA ILE A 80 4.35 -9.14 1.46
C ILE A 80 2.99 -9.83 1.46
N VAL A 81 2.69 -10.65 0.43
CA VAL A 81 1.42 -11.41 0.38
C VAL A 81 1.40 -12.48 1.48
N SER A 82 2.51 -13.18 1.70
CA SER A 82 2.62 -14.14 2.82
C SER A 82 2.45 -13.46 4.18
N ASP A 83 3.07 -12.29 4.36
CA ASP A 83 2.95 -11.50 5.60
C ASP A 83 1.52 -10.98 5.78
N LEU A 84 0.86 -10.57 4.69
CA LEU A 84 -0.54 -10.17 4.69
C LEU A 84 -1.46 -11.33 5.08
N ASP A 85 -1.24 -12.53 4.53
CA ASP A 85 -2.01 -13.72 4.86
C ASP A 85 -1.85 -14.07 6.35
N ASN A 86 -0.62 -14.02 6.87
CA ASN A 86 -0.33 -14.24 8.29
C ASN A 86 -1.06 -13.24 9.19
N VAL A 87 -0.95 -11.93 8.92
CA VAL A 87 -1.62 -10.89 9.72
C VAL A 87 -3.14 -10.95 9.56
N THR A 88 -3.64 -11.31 8.39
CA THR A 88 -5.08 -11.54 8.16
C THR A 88 -5.59 -12.67 9.05
N GLN A 89 -4.84 -13.77 9.17
CA GLN A 89 -5.19 -14.88 10.07
C GLN A 89 -5.15 -14.47 11.54
N LYS A 90 -4.19 -13.64 11.96
CA LYS A 90 -4.19 -13.04 13.31
C LYS A 90 -5.47 -12.23 13.55
N MET A 91 -5.89 -11.43 12.57
CA MET A 91 -7.14 -10.68 12.64
C MET A 91 -8.38 -11.60 12.68
N HIS A 92 -8.36 -12.75 12.00
CA HIS A 92 -9.43 -13.76 12.09
C HIS A 92 -9.55 -14.29 13.52
N ASN A 93 -8.44 -14.68 14.11
CA ASN A 93 -8.39 -15.17 15.49
C ASN A 93 -8.87 -14.10 16.47
N PHE A 94 -8.46 -12.85 16.28
CA PHE A 94 -8.95 -11.75 17.11
C PHE A 94 -10.45 -11.54 16.98
N ARG A 95 -11.00 -11.49 15.76
CA ARG A 95 -12.45 -11.36 15.55
C ARG A 95 -13.23 -12.53 16.14
N ASN A 96 -12.67 -13.74 16.13
CA ASN A 96 -13.27 -14.88 16.85
C ASN A 96 -13.32 -14.63 18.36
N ILE A 97 -12.27 -14.07 18.96
CA ILE A 97 -12.27 -13.68 20.38
C ILE A 97 -13.35 -12.61 20.63
N ILE A 98 -13.38 -11.57 19.78
CA ILE A 98 -14.37 -10.51 19.89
C ILE A 98 -15.80 -11.04 19.77
N ASP A 99 -16.06 -11.99 18.87
CA ASP A 99 -17.38 -12.61 18.73
C ASP A 99 -17.81 -13.33 20.01
N LEU A 100 -16.89 -14.08 20.62
CA LEU A 100 -17.16 -14.78 21.89
C LEU A 100 -17.49 -13.79 23.01
N LEU A 101 -16.76 -12.67 23.12
CA LEU A 101 -17.01 -11.63 24.11
C LEU A 101 -18.31 -10.87 23.82
N TYR A 102 -18.52 -10.44 22.58
CA TYR A 102 -19.72 -9.75 22.10
C TYR A 102 -20.99 -10.57 22.38
N ARG A 103 -20.94 -11.90 22.13
CA ARG A 103 -22.06 -12.82 22.38
C ARG A 103 -22.17 -13.30 23.83
N SER A 104 -21.17 -13.05 24.69
CA SER A 104 -21.16 -13.53 26.08
C SER A 104 -22.21 -12.82 26.97
N LYS A 105 -22.32 -13.27 28.22
CA LYS A 105 -23.18 -12.68 29.25
C LYS A 105 -22.46 -11.62 30.10
N MET A 106 -21.28 -11.15 29.68
CA MET A 106 -20.49 -10.17 30.44
C MET A 106 -21.11 -8.77 30.54
N TRP A 107 -22.17 -8.52 29.77
CA TRP A 107 -22.80 -7.22 29.66
C TRP A 107 -23.89 -7.05 30.71
N LEU A 108 -24.15 -5.80 31.12
CA LEU A 108 -25.34 -5.50 31.91
C LEU A 108 -26.62 -6.01 31.23
N PRO A 109 -27.57 -6.58 32.00
CA PRO A 109 -28.86 -6.98 31.47
C PRO A 109 -29.55 -5.84 30.73
N GLY A 110 -30.04 -6.09 29.52
CA GLY A 110 -30.72 -5.10 28.68
C GLY A 110 -29.80 -4.35 27.70
N LEU A 111 -28.48 -4.27 27.91
CA LEU A 111 -27.57 -3.53 27.01
C LEU A 111 -27.67 -4.01 25.56
N LYS A 112 -27.68 -5.33 25.36
CA LYS A 112 -27.79 -5.93 24.02
C LYS A 112 -29.13 -5.61 23.38
N GLN A 113 -30.21 -5.73 24.13
CA GLN A 113 -31.54 -5.44 23.63
C GLN A 113 -31.62 -3.97 23.18
N TYR A 114 -31.12 -3.07 24.00
CA TYR A 114 -31.05 -1.64 23.69
C TYR A 114 -30.25 -1.36 22.40
N LEU A 115 -29.05 -1.94 22.24
CA LEU A 115 -28.21 -1.65 21.08
C LEU A 115 -28.58 -2.43 19.80
N ASP A 116 -29.08 -3.65 19.93
CA ASP A 116 -29.41 -4.50 18.78
C ASP A 116 -30.87 -4.37 18.32
N GLU A 117 -31.78 -3.86 19.17
CA GLU A 117 -33.18 -3.60 18.81
C GLU A 117 -33.46 -2.11 18.62
N GLU A 118 -33.23 -1.27 19.64
CA GLU A 118 -33.56 0.17 19.58
C GLU A 118 -32.58 0.94 18.69
N TYR A 119 -31.28 0.64 18.81
CA TYR A 119 -30.21 1.26 18.02
C TYR A 119 -29.60 0.30 16.98
N ALA A 120 -30.38 -0.67 16.49
CA ALA A 120 -29.91 -1.72 15.57
C ALA A 120 -29.10 -1.20 14.37
N ASN A 121 -29.55 -0.06 13.81
CA ASN A 121 -28.97 0.58 12.64
C ASN A 121 -27.81 1.54 12.93
N LEU A 122 -27.39 1.65 14.20
CA LEU A 122 -26.24 2.45 14.61
C LEU A 122 -24.96 1.63 14.46
N ASN A 123 -23.95 2.24 13.86
CA ASN A 123 -22.60 1.70 13.86
C ASN A 123 -21.63 2.61 14.64
N PHE A 124 -20.52 2.03 15.10
CA PHE A 124 -19.50 2.74 15.88
C PHE A 124 -18.90 3.94 15.14
N PHE A 125 -18.70 3.83 13.83
CA PHE A 125 -18.08 4.87 13.02
C PHE A 125 -18.97 6.12 12.93
N GLU A 126 -20.29 5.94 12.81
CA GLU A 126 -21.29 7.00 12.85
C GLU A 126 -21.27 7.73 14.20
N VAL A 127 -21.09 7.00 15.31
CA VAL A 127 -20.94 7.60 16.65
C VAL A 127 -19.62 8.38 16.77
N LYS A 128 -18.49 7.83 16.31
CA LYS A 128 -17.19 8.54 16.36
C LYS A 128 -17.12 9.72 15.41
N GLU A 129 -17.89 9.70 14.33
CA GLU A 129 -17.92 10.75 13.30
C GLU A 129 -19.16 11.65 13.40
N PHE A 130 -19.84 11.67 14.56
CA PHE A 130 -21.07 12.45 14.76
C PHE A 130 -20.92 13.94 14.40
N TYR A 131 -19.72 14.50 14.62
CA TYR A 131 -19.38 15.89 14.30
C TYR A 131 -19.48 16.23 12.80
N LYS A 132 -19.51 15.22 11.92
CA LYS A 132 -19.72 15.40 10.48
C LYS A 132 -21.20 15.60 10.12
N GLY A 133 -22.13 15.39 11.07
CA GLY A 133 -23.56 15.66 10.90
C GLY A 133 -24.33 14.67 10.01
N TYR A 134 -23.73 13.54 9.64
CA TYR A 134 -24.34 12.59 8.70
C TYR A 134 -25.36 11.62 9.32
N SER A 135 -25.34 11.41 10.64
CA SER A 135 -26.22 10.45 11.31
C SER A 135 -27.02 11.12 12.42
N LYS A 136 -28.33 11.30 12.19
CA LYS A 136 -29.26 11.77 13.22
C LYS A 136 -29.33 10.80 14.40
N LEU A 137 -29.31 9.49 14.12
CA LEU A 137 -29.35 8.43 15.13
C LEU A 137 -28.13 8.46 16.06
N ALA A 138 -26.94 8.79 15.53
CA ALA A 138 -25.74 8.95 16.37
C ALA A 138 -25.83 10.17 17.30
N ILE A 139 -26.48 11.25 16.86
CA ILE A 139 -26.69 12.45 17.68
C ILE A 139 -27.72 12.14 18.79
N GLU A 140 -28.83 11.47 18.44
CA GLU A 140 -29.84 11.03 19.41
C GLU A 140 -29.22 10.12 20.47
N PHE A 141 -28.45 9.11 20.03
CA PHE A 141 -27.68 8.24 20.91
C PHE A 141 -26.80 9.05 21.87
N LEU A 142 -25.95 9.96 21.38
CA LEU A 142 -25.04 10.73 22.24
C LEU A 142 -25.73 11.73 23.18
N GLN A 143 -27.00 12.06 22.96
CA GLN A 143 -27.77 12.99 23.79
C GLN A 143 -28.56 12.29 24.90
N GLU A 144 -28.77 10.98 24.79
CA GLU A 144 -29.48 10.22 25.81
C GLU A 144 -28.59 9.89 27.02
N ASN A 145 -29.17 9.98 28.22
CA ASN A 145 -28.51 9.48 29.42
C ASN A 145 -28.68 7.95 29.46
N HIS A 146 -27.61 7.23 29.14
CA HIS A 146 -27.68 5.78 29.08
C HIS A 146 -27.50 5.11 30.46
N PRO A 147 -28.28 4.05 30.76
CA PRO A 147 -28.20 3.36 32.05
C PRO A 147 -27.06 2.33 32.14
N TYR A 148 -26.27 2.10 31.08
CA TYR A 148 -25.28 1.01 31.05
C TYR A 148 -23.82 1.45 31.25
N GLN A 149 -23.63 2.55 31.97
CA GLN A 149 -22.32 3.00 32.48
C GLN A 149 -21.25 3.09 31.38
N ASP A 150 -21.56 3.71 30.25
CA ASP A 150 -20.69 3.91 29.09
C ASP A 150 -20.18 2.61 28.41
N THR A 151 -20.67 1.43 28.77
CA THR A 151 -20.28 0.16 28.14
C THR A 151 -20.85 0.00 26.72
N GLU A 152 -21.81 0.84 26.33
CA GLU A 152 -22.40 0.91 25.00
C GLU A 152 -21.34 1.20 23.93
N ASN A 153 -20.39 2.08 24.24
CA ASN A 153 -19.29 2.42 23.33
C ASN A 153 -18.38 1.22 23.08
N LEU A 154 -18.03 0.47 24.13
CA LEU A 154 -17.26 -0.77 23.99
C LEU A 154 -18.03 -1.78 23.14
N TYR A 155 -19.32 -1.95 23.42
CA TYR A 155 -20.18 -2.86 22.68
C TYR A 155 -20.22 -2.52 21.18
N LEU A 156 -20.43 -1.25 20.83
CA LEU A 156 -20.42 -0.78 19.45
C LEU A 156 -19.05 -0.97 18.79
N GLU A 157 -17.96 -0.74 19.51
CA GLU A 157 -16.59 -0.97 19.00
C GLU A 157 -16.36 -2.46 18.67
N LEU A 158 -16.75 -3.35 19.59
CA LEU A 158 -16.67 -4.80 19.37
C LEU A 158 -17.53 -5.20 18.17
N LYS A 159 -18.75 -4.68 18.07
CA LYS A 159 -19.64 -4.86 16.91
C LYS A 159 -18.94 -4.44 15.61
N ALA A 160 -18.28 -3.28 15.59
CA ALA A 160 -17.58 -2.76 14.42
C ALA A 160 -16.38 -3.61 13.97
N LEU A 161 -15.70 -4.28 14.90
CA LEU A 161 -14.63 -5.25 14.58
C LEU A 161 -15.18 -6.52 13.90
N LEU A 162 -16.46 -6.84 14.09
CA LEU A 162 -17.11 -7.99 13.46
C LEU A 162 -17.65 -7.69 12.06
N LEU A 163 -17.71 -6.43 11.64
CA LEU A 163 -18.17 -6.03 10.31
C LEU A 163 -17.09 -6.21 9.24
N THR A 164 -17.50 -6.42 7.98
CA THR A 164 -16.60 -6.49 6.83
C THR A 164 -16.64 -5.24 5.95
N SER A 165 -17.56 -4.31 6.22
CA SER A 165 -17.67 -3.03 5.53
C SER A 165 -18.07 -1.91 6.50
N PRO A 166 -17.60 -0.66 6.32
CA PRO A 166 -18.00 0.46 7.17
C PRO A 166 -19.51 0.79 7.09
N LYS A 167 -20.17 0.33 6.03
CA LYS A 167 -21.61 0.56 5.79
C LYS A 167 -22.50 -0.51 6.43
N GLU A 168 -21.94 -1.65 6.82
CA GLU A 168 -22.69 -2.66 7.52
C GLU A 168 -23.10 -2.13 8.90
N LYS A 169 -24.28 -2.55 9.36
CA LYS A 169 -24.88 -2.10 10.63
C LYS A 169 -25.23 -3.26 11.55
N ILE A 170 -25.32 -4.47 11.00
CA ILE A 170 -25.81 -5.66 11.69
C ILE A 170 -24.75 -6.75 11.60
N VAL A 171 -24.46 -7.41 12.72
CA VAL A 171 -23.60 -8.59 12.77
C VAL A 171 -24.47 -9.82 12.51
N THR A 172 -24.17 -10.56 11.45
CA THR A 172 -24.88 -11.81 11.13
C THR A 172 -24.48 -12.93 12.10
N GLU A 173 -25.30 -13.99 12.22
CA GLU A 173 -24.96 -15.16 13.02
C GLU A 173 -23.62 -15.79 12.59
N ASN A 174 -23.39 -15.86 11.28
CA ASN A 174 -22.14 -16.33 10.70
C ASN A 174 -21.26 -15.14 10.33
N ILE A 175 -20.17 -14.95 11.07
CA ILE A 175 -19.18 -13.92 10.74
C ILE A 175 -18.43 -14.32 9.47
N ARG A 176 -18.26 -13.35 8.58
CA ARG A 176 -17.48 -13.52 7.35
C ARG A 176 -15.99 -13.30 7.62
N TYR A 177 -15.17 -14.26 7.22
CA TYR A 177 -13.71 -14.21 7.27
C TYR A 177 -13.16 -14.16 5.84
N PRO A 178 -13.03 -12.95 5.25
CA PRO A 178 -12.57 -12.83 3.88
C PRO A 178 -11.08 -13.20 3.78
N ARG A 179 -10.65 -13.71 2.63
CA ARG A 179 -9.23 -13.96 2.37
C ARG A 179 -8.39 -12.68 2.50
N HIS A 180 -8.96 -11.55 2.10
CA HIS A 180 -8.40 -10.21 2.32
C HIS A 180 -9.52 -9.26 2.71
N TYR A 181 -9.32 -8.51 3.78
CA TYR A 181 -10.25 -7.46 4.19
C TYR A 181 -10.30 -6.31 3.19
N ASP A 182 -11.47 -5.70 3.04
CA ASP A 182 -11.59 -4.44 2.29
C ASP A 182 -10.75 -3.35 2.96
N LYS A 183 -10.00 -2.58 2.16
CA LYS A 183 -9.14 -1.52 2.70
C LYS A 183 -9.93 -0.47 3.47
N ALA A 184 -11.17 -0.17 3.05
CA ALA A 184 -12.00 0.85 3.67
C ALA A 184 -12.40 0.49 5.12
N ILE A 185 -12.65 -0.79 5.42
CA ILE A 185 -12.95 -1.20 6.80
C ILE A 185 -11.69 -1.18 7.67
N VAL A 186 -10.55 -1.63 7.13
CA VAL A 186 -9.27 -1.62 7.87
C VAL A 186 -8.82 -0.19 8.17
N GLU A 187 -9.01 0.73 7.22
CA GLU A 187 -8.74 2.16 7.40
C GLU A 187 -9.61 2.76 8.50
N LYS A 188 -10.91 2.40 8.56
CA LYS A 188 -11.80 2.84 9.64
C LYS A 188 -11.41 2.28 11.01
N TRP A 189 -11.00 1.00 11.07
CA TRP A 189 -10.46 0.43 12.30
C TRP A 189 -9.21 1.16 12.78
N LEU A 190 -8.31 1.53 11.86
CA LEU A 190 -7.09 2.26 12.17
C LEU A 190 -7.38 3.71 12.60
N GLU A 191 -8.20 4.45 11.83
CA GLU A 191 -8.59 5.85 12.07
C GLU A 191 -9.20 6.02 13.47
N HIS A 192 -10.10 5.11 13.85
CA HIS A 192 -10.84 5.17 15.11
C HIS A 192 -10.25 4.29 16.21
N LYS A 193 -9.05 3.73 16.00
CA LYS A 193 -8.32 2.87 16.96
C LYS A 193 -9.19 1.74 17.52
N CYS A 194 -9.95 1.08 16.65
CA CYS A 194 -10.76 -0.08 17.03
C CYS A 194 -9.84 -1.18 17.61
N GLY A 195 -10.23 -1.74 18.75
CA GLY A 195 -9.40 -2.59 19.60
C GLY A 195 -8.90 -1.89 20.87
N SER A 196 -8.85 -0.55 20.88
CA SER A 196 -8.44 0.21 22.07
C SER A 196 -9.47 0.19 23.19
N GLY A 197 -10.73 -0.12 22.90
CA GLY A 197 -11.79 -0.33 23.90
C GLY A 197 -11.40 -1.39 24.92
N LEU A 198 -10.87 -2.54 24.49
CA LEU A 198 -10.47 -3.58 25.45
C LEU A 198 -9.39 -3.06 26.43
N TRP A 199 -8.39 -2.33 25.93
CA TRP A 199 -7.37 -1.68 26.77
C TRP A 199 -7.97 -0.63 27.71
N TYR A 200 -8.90 0.18 27.23
CA TYR A 200 -9.51 1.25 28.02
C TYR A 200 -10.38 0.69 29.15
N TYR A 201 -11.31 -0.21 28.83
CA TYR A 201 -12.30 -0.73 29.76
C TYR A 201 -11.74 -1.80 30.71
N PHE A 202 -10.79 -2.63 30.28
CA PHE A 202 -10.21 -3.69 31.12
C PHE A 202 -8.84 -3.35 31.71
N GLY A 203 -8.19 -2.29 31.21
CA GLY A 203 -6.93 -1.78 31.76
C GLY A 203 -7.12 -0.46 32.48
N TYR A 204 -7.20 0.63 31.72
CA TYR A 204 -7.12 1.98 32.25
C TYR A 204 -8.26 2.35 33.22
N LYS A 205 -9.48 1.86 32.98
CA LYS A 205 -10.69 2.23 33.73
C LYS A 205 -11.46 1.03 34.29
N PHE A 206 -10.84 -0.15 34.40
CA PHE A 206 -11.56 -1.35 34.85
C PHE A 206 -12.22 -1.20 36.21
N GLY A 207 -11.56 -0.54 37.17
CA GLY A 207 -12.15 -0.27 38.50
C GLY A 207 -13.47 0.50 38.45
N THR A 208 -13.69 1.33 37.42
CA THR A 208 -14.95 2.07 37.20
C THR A 208 -16.03 1.19 36.59
N TYR A 209 -15.67 0.29 35.67
CA TYR A 209 -16.62 -0.51 34.89
C TYR A 209 -16.83 -1.94 35.40
N LYS A 210 -16.15 -2.34 36.49
CA LYS A 210 -16.22 -3.70 37.05
C LYS A 210 -17.65 -4.14 37.40
N SER A 211 -18.51 -3.22 37.81
CA SER A 211 -19.93 -3.51 38.10
C SER A 211 -20.80 -3.66 36.84
N ALA A 212 -20.30 -3.18 35.69
CA ALA A 212 -21.00 -3.24 34.41
C ALA A 212 -20.46 -4.32 33.45
N LEU A 213 -19.26 -4.85 33.73
CA LEU A 213 -18.58 -5.86 32.93
C LEU A 213 -18.26 -7.10 33.78
N ASP A 214 -19.08 -8.14 33.65
CA ASP A 214 -18.96 -9.39 34.39
C ASP A 214 -18.14 -10.43 33.61
N LEU A 215 -16.83 -10.47 33.85
CA LEU A 215 -15.96 -11.45 33.19
C LEU A 215 -16.24 -12.89 33.62
N ASP A 216 -16.73 -13.10 34.83
CA ASP A 216 -17.04 -14.43 35.37
C ASP A 216 -18.28 -15.03 34.67
N ALA A 217 -19.14 -14.18 34.10
CA ALA A 217 -20.28 -14.60 33.28
C ALA A 217 -19.89 -15.13 31.88
N VAL A 218 -18.62 -15.03 31.47
CA VAL A 218 -18.12 -15.67 30.25
C VAL A 218 -17.93 -17.16 30.52
N TYR A 219 -18.64 -18.03 29.78
CA TYR A 219 -18.53 -19.48 29.96
C TYR A 219 -17.08 -19.98 29.88
N GLU A 220 -16.68 -20.85 30.81
CA GLU A 220 -15.32 -21.43 30.89
C GLU A 220 -14.82 -21.97 29.55
N ARG A 221 -15.64 -22.75 28.84
CA ARG A 221 -15.33 -23.25 27.48
C ARG A 221 -15.00 -22.14 26.46
N HIS A 222 -15.57 -20.94 26.62
CA HIS A 222 -15.26 -19.80 25.76
C HIS A 222 -13.98 -19.13 26.22
N GLN A 223 -13.72 -19.05 27.53
CA GLN A 223 -12.45 -18.57 28.06
C GLN A 223 -11.28 -19.41 27.53
N ASP A 224 -11.36 -20.74 27.63
CA ASP A 224 -10.34 -21.66 27.10
C ASP A 224 -10.10 -21.47 25.59
N LYS A 225 -11.19 -21.32 24.84
CA LYS A 225 -11.12 -21.06 23.39
C LYS A 225 -10.48 -19.70 23.10
N ILE A 226 -10.80 -18.66 23.87
CA ILE A 226 -10.20 -17.34 23.74
C ILE A 226 -8.69 -17.41 24.00
N MET A 227 -8.26 -18.13 25.03
CA MET A 227 -6.84 -18.31 25.33
C MET A 227 -6.10 -19.02 24.21
N THR A 228 -6.68 -20.10 23.68
CA THR A 228 -6.13 -20.84 22.52
C THR A 228 -6.00 -19.95 21.28
N LEU A 229 -7.02 -19.14 21.01
CA LEU A 229 -7.01 -18.19 19.88
C LEU A 229 -5.95 -17.11 20.09
N ALA A 230 -5.76 -16.61 21.31
CA ALA A 230 -4.74 -15.61 21.63
C ALA A 230 -3.32 -16.17 21.44
N GLN A 231 -3.05 -17.39 21.91
CA GLN A 231 -1.78 -18.06 21.64
C GLN A 231 -1.54 -18.29 20.13
N SER A 232 -2.61 -18.47 19.35
CA SER A 232 -2.53 -18.56 17.89
C SER A 232 -2.32 -17.20 17.21
N ILE A 233 -2.58 -16.08 17.89
CA ILE A 233 -2.22 -14.74 17.41
C ILE A 233 -0.73 -14.50 17.62
N ASP A 234 -0.24 -14.80 18.84
CA ASP A 234 1.16 -14.67 19.22
C ASP A 234 1.43 -15.51 20.47
N SER A 235 2.14 -16.62 20.31
CA SER A 235 2.40 -17.54 21.41
C SER A 235 3.29 -16.92 22.48
N GLU A 236 4.28 -16.11 22.09
CA GLU A 236 5.22 -15.47 23.01
C GLU A 236 4.52 -14.34 23.79
N ALA A 237 3.70 -13.55 23.11
CA ALA A 237 2.96 -12.49 23.79
C ALA A 237 1.89 -13.01 24.76
N PHE A 238 1.36 -14.23 24.57
CA PHE A 238 0.23 -14.75 25.36
C PHE A 238 0.50 -16.06 26.12
N GLU A 239 1.76 -16.50 26.22
CA GLU A 239 2.15 -17.79 26.84
C GLU A 239 1.60 -17.97 28.27
N ASP A 240 1.94 -17.03 29.16
CA ASP A 240 1.58 -17.08 30.59
C ASP A 240 0.30 -16.30 30.93
N SER A 241 -0.53 -16.03 29.93
CA SER A 241 -1.76 -15.26 30.16
C SER A 241 -2.87 -16.16 30.71
N SER A 242 -3.68 -15.62 31.61
CA SER A 242 -4.95 -16.23 32.04
C SER A 242 -6.11 -15.31 31.67
N PHE A 243 -7.31 -15.87 31.53
CA PHE A 243 -8.48 -15.08 31.16
C PHE A 243 -8.89 -14.14 32.30
N ASN A 244 -8.53 -12.86 32.16
CA ASN A 244 -8.82 -11.80 33.12
C ASN A 244 -8.76 -10.41 32.42
N GLU A 245 -8.99 -9.35 33.17
CA GLU A 245 -8.96 -7.98 32.68
C GLU A 245 -7.59 -7.56 32.12
N VAL A 246 -6.50 -8.03 32.73
CA VAL A 246 -5.13 -7.71 32.31
C VAL A 246 -4.86 -8.32 30.93
N PHE A 247 -5.30 -9.57 30.72
CA PHE A 247 -5.24 -10.24 29.42
C PHE A 247 -6.04 -9.49 28.35
N LEU A 248 -7.29 -9.12 28.64
CA LEU A 248 -8.13 -8.41 27.66
C LEU A 248 -7.54 -7.05 27.31
N SER A 249 -6.99 -6.34 28.29
CA SER A 249 -6.29 -5.08 28.06
C SER A 249 -5.07 -5.25 27.14
N LYS A 250 -4.23 -6.26 27.44
CA LYS A 250 -3.07 -6.63 26.63
C LYS A 250 -3.45 -7.01 25.20
N LEU A 251 -4.53 -7.78 25.04
CA LEU A 251 -5.06 -8.18 23.73
C LEU A 251 -5.47 -6.96 22.91
N GLY A 252 -6.23 -6.02 23.50
CA GLY A 252 -6.62 -4.78 22.83
C GLY A 252 -5.43 -3.93 22.41
N GLU A 253 -4.44 -3.79 23.28
CA GLU A 253 -3.22 -3.06 23.00
C GLU A 253 -2.40 -3.70 21.87
N TYR A 254 -2.21 -5.02 21.90
CA TYR A 254 -1.50 -5.76 20.85
C TYR A 254 -2.18 -5.58 19.48
N MET A 255 -3.50 -5.66 19.45
CA MET A 255 -4.25 -5.50 18.19
C MET A 255 -4.16 -4.10 17.60
N ASN A 256 -4.26 -3.08 18.44
CA ASN A 256 -4.22 -1.69 18.01
C ASN A 256 -2.79 -1.23 17.64
N LYS A 257 -1.76 -1.76 18.30
CA LYS A 257 -0.36 -1.37 18.04
C LYS A 257 0.34 -2.23 16.99
N ASP A 258 -0.08 -3.48 16.81
CA ASP A 258 0.61 -4.42 15.93
C ASP A 258 -0.26 -4.88 14.75
N VAL A 259 -1.36 -5.59 15.03
CA VAL A 259 -2.09 -6.33 13.99
C VAL A 259 -2.82 -5.41 13.01
N ILE A 260 -3.62 -4.45 13.48
CA ILE A 260 -4.38 -3.53 12.60
C ILE A 260 -3.43 -2.63 11.78
N PRO A 261 -2.40 -1.99 12.37
CA PRO A 261 -1.44 -1.21 11.60
C PRO A 261 -0.70 -2.03 10.54
N LYS A 262 -0.20 -3.23 10.89
CA LYS A 262 0.47 -4.11 9.93
C LYS A 262 -0.47 -4.58 8.82
N LEU A 263 -1.73 -4.88 9.16
CA LEU A 263 -2.74 -5.25 8.17
C LEU A 263 -2.92 -4.13 7.14
N TYR A 264 -3.09 -2.89 7.60
CA TYR A 264 -3.21 -1.73 6.73
C TYR A 264 -1.95 -1.49 5.88
N GLN A 265 -0.78 -1.60 6.50
CA GLN A 265 0.52 -1.40 5.85
C GLN A 265 0.76 -2.43 4.74
N PHE A 266 0.56 -3.72 5.03
CA PHE A 266 0.76 -4.78 4.05
C PHE A 266 -0.26 -4.75 2.92
N GLN A 267 -1.53 -4.41 3.20
CA GLN A 267 -2.51 -4.15 2.14
C GLN A 267 -2.09 -3.01 1.22
N THR A 268 -1.53 -1.94 1.79
CA THR A 268 -1.05 -0.79 1.02
C THR A 268 0.13 -1.17 0.13
N PHE A 269 1.09 -1.94 0.65
CA PHE A 269 2.23 -2.42 -0.16
C PHE A 269 1.81 -3.43 -1.23
N ALA A 270 0.91 -4.36 -0.92
CA ALA A 270 0.42 -5.35 -1.88
C ALA A 270 -0.30 -4.70 -3.08
N ALA A 271 -0.88 -3.51 -2.88
CA ALA A 271 -1.57 -2.73 -3.91
C ALA A 271 -0.64 -1.80 -4.72
N GLN A 272 0.65 -1.67 -4.36
CA GLN A 272 1.56 -0.77 -5.09
C GLN A 272 1.82 -1.27 -6.52
N LYS A 273 1.72 -0.34 -7.47
CA LYS A 273 2.09 -0.55 -8.87
C LYS A 273 3.62 -0.54 -9.02
N LEU A 274 4.12 -0.96 -10.18
CA LEU A 274 5.54 -0.90 -10.50
C LEU A 274 6.12 0.51 -10.22
N PRO A 275 7.31 0.62 -9.60
CA PRO A 275 7.95 1.90 -9.35
C PRO A 275 8.12 2.68 -10.65
N LYS A 276 7.92 4.01 -10.60
CA LYS A 276 8.06 4.88 -11.79
C LYS A 276 9.45 4.78 -12.43
N MET A 277 10.49 4.50 -11.63
CA MET A 277 11.86 4.30 -12.12
C MET A 277 11.97 3.08 -13.06
N VAL A 278 11.23 2.00 -12.81
CA VAL A 278 11.22 0.82 -13.69
C VAL A 278 10.66 1.19 -15.06
N ASN A 279 9.55 1.93 -15.10
CA ASN A 279 8.95 2.40 -16.36
C ASN A 279 9.90 3.35 -17.12
N TYR A 280 10.62 4.20 -16.38
CA TYR A 280 11.62 5.11 -16.94
C TYR A 280 12.76 4.34 -17.64
N ILE A 281 13.39 3.40 -16.94
CA ILE A 281 14.49 2.60 -17.47
C ILE A 281 14.02 1.71 -18.63
N PHE A 282 12.79 1.19 -18.56
CA PHE A 282 12.18 0.45 -19.66
C PHE A 282 11.96 1.30 -20.91
N THR A 283 11.59 2.57 -20.76
CA THR A 283 11.43 3.50 -21.90
C THR A 283 12.76 3.79 -22.58
N ILE A 284 13.82 3.99 -21.79
CA ILE A 284 15.20 4.13 -22.29
C ILE A 284 15.61 2.87 -23.05
N PHE A 285 15.37 1.70 -22.46
CA PHE A 285 15.69 0.41 -23.07
C PHE A 285 15.05 0.26 -24.45
N ILE A 286 13.74 0.51 -24.57
CA ILE A 286 13.03 0.42 -25.87
C ILE A 286 13.63 1.41 -26.87
N THR A 287 13.90 2.65 -26.46
CA THR A 287 14.46 3.67 -27.35
C THR A 287 15.84 3.27 -27.86
N LEU A 288 16.72 2.75 -26.99
CA LEU A 288 18.05 2.28 -27.38
C LEU A 288 17.99 1.05 -28.30
N VAL A 289 17.11 0.09 -28.01
CA VAL A 289 16.96 -1.11 -28.86
C VAL A 289 16.43 -0.71 -30.24
N PHE A 290 15.39 0.11 -30.29
CA PHE A 290 14.78 0.50 -31.56
C PHE A 290 15.70 1.39 -32.38
N CYS A 291 16.15 2.52 -31.81
CA CYS A 291 16.93 3.52 -32.55
C CYS A 291 18.42 3.19 -32.63
N GLY A 292 18.98 2.51 -31.63
CA GLY A 292 20.42 2.23 -31.54
C GLY A 292 20.84 0.84 -32.04
N VAL A 293 19.90 -0.09 -32.20
CA VAL A 293 20.21 -1.46 -32.67
C VAL A 293 19.39 -1.84 -33.90
N LEU A 294 18.06 -1.88 -33.79
CA LEU A 294 17.19 -2.35 -34.88
C LEU A 294 17.26 -1.43 -36.09
N LEU A 295 17.13 -0.11 -35.91
CA LEU A 295 17.14 0.85 -37.01
C LEU A 295 18.46 0.86 -37.81
N PRO A 296 19.67 0.87 -37.17
CA PRO A 296 20.94 0.66 -37.88
C PRO A 296 21.03 -0.63 -38.67
N LEU A 297 20.54 -1.74 -38.11
CA LEU A 297 20.57 -3.04 -38.77
C LEU A 297 19.67 -3.05 -40.00
N ILE A 298 18.43 -2.54 -39.86
CA ILE A 298 17.49 -2.43 -40.97
C ILE A 298 18.06 -1.52 -42.07
N TYR A 299 18.65 -0.37 -41.71
CA TYR A 299 19.31 0.51 -42.68
C TYR A 299 20.36 -0.24 -43.50
N LYS A 300 21.24 -1.00 -42.85
CA LYS A 300 22.30 -1.76 -43.54
C LYS A 300 21.78 -2.94 -44.35
N MET A 301 20.75 -3.64 -43.85
CA MET A 301 20.22 -4.84 -44.50
C MET A 301 19.46 -4.53 -45.77
N PHE A 302 18.77 -3.38 -45.82
CA PHE A 302 17.89 -3.01 -46.93
C PHE A 302 18.40 -1.81 -47.73
N ASP A 303 19.62 -1.34 -47.45
CA ASP A 303 20.23 -0.16 -48.09
C ASP A 303 19.27 1.05 -48.13
N LEU A 304 18.69 1.35 -46.96
CA LEU A 304 17.67 2.40 -46.86
C LEU A 304 18.29 3.79 -46.96
N HIS A 305 17.43 4.79 -47.15
CA HIS A 305 17.87 6.19 -47.21
C HIS A 305 18.70 6.59 -45.96
N SER A 306 19.87 7.20 -46.19
CA SER A 306 20.82 7.68 -45.16
C SER A 306 20.21 8.59 -44.09
N PHE A 307 19.03 9.19 -44.33
CA PHE A 307 18.24 9.86 -43.31
C PHE A 307 18.00 8.97 -42.07
N LEU A 308 17.72 7.69 -42.25
CA LEU A 308 17.46 6.76 -41.14
C LEU A 308 18.72 6.49 -40.30
N ALA A 309 19.90 6.42 -40.94
CA ALA A 309 21.18 6.30 -40.23
C ALA A 309 21.47 7.56 -39.39
N ILE A 310 21.22 8.75 -39.96
CA ILE A 310 21.39 10.03 -39.25
C ILE A 310 20.42 10.12 -38.07
N LEU A 311 19.14 9.80 -38.27
CA LEU A 311 18.13 9.78 -37.22
C LEU A 311 18.51 8.82 -36.09
N SER A 312 18.94 7.61 -36.45
CA SER A 312 19.41 6.59 -35.51
C SER A 312 20.56 7.11 -34.64
N ILE A 313 21.61 7.65 -35.25
CA ILE A 313 22.78 8.17 -34.53
C ILE A 313 22.35 9.31 -33.59
N SER A 314 21.61 10.29 -34.10
CA SER A 314 21.19 11.46 -33.34
C SER A 314 20.35 11.10 -32.12
N VAL A 315 19.32 10.26 -32.30
CA VAL A 315 18.44 9.83 -31.20
C VAL A 315 19.21 9.00 -30.18
N THR A 316 20.11 8.14 -30.61
CA THR A 316 20.90 7.30 -29.71
C THR A 316 21.86 8.12 -28.87
N VAL A 317 22.62 9.04 -29.48
CA VAL A 317 23.54 9.93 -28.75
C VAL A 317 22.76 10.84 -27.80
N GLY A 318 21.62 11.38 -28.24
CA GLY A 318 20.72 12.16 -27.38
C GLY A 318 20.20 11.36 -26.19
N THR A 319 19.84 10.09 -26.39
CA THR A 319 19.39 9.19 -25.31
C THR A 319 20.52 8.91 -24.32
N ILE A 320 21.75 8.65 -24.78
CA ILE A 320 22.91 8.44 -23.89
C ILE A 320 23.18 9.70 -23.07
N PHE A 321 23.15 10.88 -23.70
CA PHE A 321 23.31 12.15 -23.02
C PHE A 321 22.20 12.39 -21.97
N TYR A 322 20.96 12.05 -22.32
CA TYR A 322 19.82 12.14 -21.40
C TYR A 322 20.04 11.25 -20.17
N ILE A 323 20.49 10.00 -20.34
CA ILE A 323 20.81 9.11 -19.23
C ILE A 323 21.86 9.77 -18.32
N MET A 324 22.98 10.21 -18.88
CA MET A 324 24.10 10.77 -18.11
C MET A 324 23.71 12.00 -17.27
N THR A 325 22.86 12.86 -17.83
CA THR A 325 22.46 14.11 -17.17
C THR A 325 21.30 13.96 -16.19
N SER A 326 20.42 12.98 -16.41
CA SER A 326 19.24 12.77 -15.57
C SER A 326 19.46 11.76 -14.43
N PHE A 327 20.46 10.87 -14.53
CA PHE A 327 20.64 9.74 -13.63
C PHE A 327 20.65 10.12 -12.14
N TYR A 328 21.39 11.19 -11.79
CA TYR A 328 21.48 11.66 -10.41
C TYR A 328 20.15 12.16 -9.83
N GLN A 329 19.36 12.86 -10.64
CA GLN A 329 18.04 13.36 -10.24
C GLN A 329 17.05 12.22 -9.99
N PHE A 330 17.21 11.10 -10.70
CA PHE A 330 16.38 9.91 -10.49
C PHE A 330 16.77 9.16 -9.23
N LEU A 331 18.06 8.98 -8.95
CA LEU A 331 18.52 8.32 -7.72
C LEU A 331 18.04 9.04 -6.46
N THR A 332 18.14 10.38 -6.43
CA THR A 332 17.75 11.18 -5.26
C THR A 332 16.23 11.16 -5.00
N LYS A 333 15.41 11.13 -6.07
CA LYS A 333 13.94 11.04 -5.94
C LYS A 333 13.43 9.71 -5.38
N GLU A 334 14.20 8.63 -5.51
CA GLU A 334 13.79 7.31 -5.03
C GLU A 334 14.23 7.05 -3.57
N ILE A 335 15.26 7.76 -3.09
CA ILE A 335 15.73 7.69 -1.70
C ILE A 335 14.85 8.54 -0.75
N GLU A 336 14.16 9.57 -1.28
CA GLU A 336 13.27 10.45 -0.49
C GLU A 336 11.83 9.91 -0.31
N VAL A 337 11.50 8.70 -0.79
CA VAL A 337 10.21 8.00 -0.56
C VAL A 337 10.41 6.91 0.47
#